data_AF-A0A1B8UIU2-F1
#
_entry.id   AF-A0A1B8UIU2-F1
#
_cell.length_a   1.000
_cell.length_b   1.000
_cell.length_c   1.000
_cell.angle_alpha   90.00
_cell.angle_beta   90.00
_cell.angle_gamma   90.00
#
_symmetry.space_group_name_H-M   'P 1'
#
loop_
_entity.id
_entity.type
_entity.pdbx_description
1 polymer ?
#
loop_
_entity_poly.entity_id
_entity_poly.type
_entity_poly.pdbx_seq_one_letter_code
_entity_poly.pdbx_strand_id
1 'polypeptide(L)'
;MVYSKKVEAPEVGEIKLEYAKGNDKLFVELYTLETDKNAKDKGFEYKSADEYDAETKKKYPQFVRNSVSWTEKGVRFTIATNPGNPLAKEELIELAKTMIKK
;
A
#
# COMPACT_ATOMS: atom_id res chain seq x y z
N MET A 1 2.33 -19.04 -17.09
CA MET A 1 1.17 -18.16 -17.36
C MET A 1 1.45 -16.84 -16.65
N VAL A 2 1.79 -15.78 -17.39
CA VAL A 2 2.18 -14.48 -16.81
C VAL A 2 0.91 -13.60 -16.80
N TYR A 3 0.47 -13.22 -15.60
CA TYR A 3 -0.82 -12.54 -15.36
C TYR A 3 -0.74 -11.00 -15.40
N SER A 4 0.29 -10.41 -15.99
CA SER A 4 0.44 -8.95 -16.02
C SER A 4 0.86 -8.42 -17.38
N LYS A 5 0.11 -7.41 -17.84
CA LYS A 5 0.38 -6.61 -19.04
C LYS A 5 1.20 -5.39 -18.61
N LYS A 6 2.30 -5.12 -19.31
CA LYS A 6 3.10 -3.91 -19.11
C LYS A 6 2.24 -2.70 -19.49
N VAL A 7 1.85 -1.90 -18.51
CA VAL A 7 1.17 -0.61 -18.73
C VAL A 7 2.25 0.46 -18.80
N GLU A 8 2.37 1.14 -19.94
CA GLU A 8 3.18 2.35 -20.06
C GLU A 8 2.30 3.51 -19.61
N ALA A 9 2.43 3.92 -18.34
CA ALA A 9 1.66 5.02 -17.75
C ALA A 9 2.35 6.37 -18.03
N PRO A 10 1.60 7.46 -18.30
CA PRO A 10 2.13 8.81 -18.41
C PRO A 10 2.63 9.33 -17.05
N GLU A 11 3.37 10.45 -17.06
CA GLU A 11 4.24 10.96 -15.99
C GLU A 11 3.66 11.03 -14.56
N VAL A 12 2.33 10.99 -14.37
CA VAL A 12 1.67 10.77 -13.08
C VAL A 12 0.52 9.80 -13.28
N GLY A 13 0.61 8.63 -12.66
CA GLY A 13 -0.42 7.59 -12.74
C GLY A 13 -0.64 6.94 -11.38
N GLU A 14 -1.89 6.58 -11.10
CA GLU A 14 -2.28 5.75 -9.96
C GLU A 14 -2.75 4.39 -10.47
N ILE A 15 -2.22 3.32 -9.88
CA ILE A 15 -2.74 1.96 -10.05
C ILE A 15 -3.23 1.49 -8.69
N LYS A 16 -4.48 1.02 -8.65
CA LYS A 16 -5.09 0.43 -7.47
C LYS A 16 -5.63 -0.95 -7.79
N LEU A 17 -5.18 -1.95 -7.05
CA LEU A 17 -5.62 -3.33 -7.14
C LEU A 17 -6.29 -3.73 -5.83
N GLU A 18 -7.43 -4.40 -5.92
CA GLU A 18 -8.14 -4.99 -4.79
C GLU A 18 -8.11 -6.52 -4.91
N TYR A 19 -7.65 -7.18 -3.85
CA TYR A 19 -7.69 -8.63 -3.70
C TYR A 19 -8.64 -8.97 -2.56
N ALA A 20 -9.49 -9.98 -2.74
CA ALA A 20 -10.46 -10.39 -1.74
C ALA A 20 -10.36 -11.89 -1.45
N LYS A 21 -10.41 -12.26 -0.18
CA LYS A 21 -10.55 -13.63 0.32
C LYS A 21 -11.63 -13.65 1.39
N GLY A 22 -12.86 -14.00 0.99
CA GLY A 22 -14.02 -13.88 1.88
C GLY A 22 -14.26 -12.41 2.26
N ASN A 23 -14.31 -12.12 3.56
CA ASN A 23 -14.48 -10.77 4.08
C ASN A 23 -13.17 -9.96 4.15
N ASP A 24 -12.02 -10.62 4.00
CA ASP A 24 -10.72 -9.98 4.06
C ASP A 24 -10.36 -9.42 2.69
N LYS A 25 -9.96 -8.14 2.68
CA LYS A 25 -9.52 -7.41 1.49
C LYS A 25 -8.13 -6.85 1.68
N LEU A 26 -7.38 -6.87 0.59
CA LEU A 26 -6.07 -6.24 0.48
C LEU A 26 -6.10 -5.25 -0.69
N PHE A 27 -5.65 -4.03 -0.42
CA PHE A 27 -5.52 -2.97 -1.40
C PHE A 27 -4.03 -2.77 -1.68
N VAL A 28 -3.65 -2.85 -2.95
CA VAL A 28 -2.30 -2.55 -3.42
C VAL A 28 -2.39 -1.32 -4.30
N GLU A 29 -1.78 -0.23 -3.84
CA GLU A 29 -1.83 1.09 -4.44
C GLU A 29 -0.41 1.51 -4.85
N LEU A 30 -0.26 2.00 -6.07
CA LEU A 30 0.99 2.55 -6.60
C LEU A 30 0.69 3.91 -7.19
N TYR A 31 1.46 4.93 -6.83
CA TYR A 31 1.34 6.25 -7.46
C TYR A 31 2.69 6.91 -7.65
N THR A 32 2.87 7.57 -8.80
CA THR A 32 4.07 8.35 -9.09
C THR A 32 4.09 9.62 -8.25
N LEU A 33 5.22 9.92 -7.61
CA LEU A 33 5.42 11.16 -6.86
C LEU A 33 5.88 12.25 -7.81
N GLU A 34 5.16 13.38 -7.85
CA GLU A 34 5.43 14.48 -8.81
C GLU A 34 6.79 15.17 -8.60
N THR A 35 7.35 15.14 -7.39
CA THR A 35 8.37 16.14 -7.01
C THR A 35 9.70 15.61 -6.51
N ASP A 36 9.95 14.29 -6.48
CA ASP A 36 11.27 13.85 -6.02
C ASP A 36 11.72 12.49 -6.58
N LYS A 37 12.21 12.52 -7.83
CA LYS A 37 12.93 11.39 -8.44
C LYS A 37 14.21 11.02 -7.67
N ASN A 38 14.67 11.89 -6.76
CA ASN A 38 15.83 11.71 -5.89
C ASN A 38 15.44 11.42 -4.43
N ALA A 39 14.15 11.22 -4.13
CA ALA A 39 13.71 10.82 -2.81
C ALA A 39 14.44 9.53 -2.45
N LYS A 40 15.31 9.62 -1.44
CA LYS A 40 16.01 8.45 -0.92
C LYS A 40 14.97 7.42 -0.51
N ASP A 41 15.15 6.18 -0.95
CA ASP A 41 14.36 5.04 -0.51
C ASP A 41 14.46 4.97 1.02
N LYS A 42 13.39 5.43 1.68
CA LYS A 42 13.17 5.14 3.10
C LYS A 42 12.54 3.76 3.09
N GLY A 43 13.07 2.85 3.90
CA GLY A 43 12.55 1.48 4.00
C GLY A 43 11.07 1.43 4.39
N PHE A 44 10.56 0.24 4.68
CA PHE A 44 9.14 0.07 4.94
C PHE A 44 8.63 0.92 6.11
N GLU A 45 7.60 1.71 5.84
CA GLU A 45 6.83 2.48 6.80
C GLU A 45 5.54 1.73 7.09
N TYR A 46 5.37 1.28 8.33
CA TYR A 46 4.16 0.62 8.80
C TYR A 46 3.31 1.60 9.61
N LYS A 47 2.00 1.55 9.40
CA LYS A 47 0.99 2.26 10.18
C LYS A 47 -0.09 1.30 10.64
N SER A 48 -0.31 1.22 11.96
CA SER A 48 -1.38 0.41 12.54
C SER A 48 -2.75 1.08 12.41
N ALA A 49 -3.81 0.27 12.30
CA ALA A 49 -5.19 0.71 12.46
C ALA A 49 -5.44 1.36 13.84
N ASP A 50 -4.69 0.95 14.87
CA ASP A 50 -4.86 1.47 16.22
C ASP A 50 -4.34 2.89 16.40
N GLU A 51 -3.40 3.32 15.56
CA GLU A 51 -2.78 4.66 15.60
C GLU A 51 -3.71 5.78 15.13
N TYR A 52 -4.85 5.45 14.51
CA TYR A 52 -5.85 6.44 14.13
C TYR A 52 -6.56 7.01 15.37
N ASP A 53 -6.73 8.33 15.41
CA ASP A 53 -7.42 9.01 16.49
C ASP A 53 -8.94 8.69 16.49
N ALA A 54 -9.59 8.96 17.63
CA ALA A 54 -11.01 8.65 17.81
C ALA A 54 -11.93 9.41 16.83
N GLU A 55 -11.56 10.63 16.44
CA GLU A 55 -12.35 11.41 15.49
C GLU A 55 -12.26 10.79 14.09
N THR A 56 -11.06 10.43 13.64
CA THR A 56 -10.86 9.72 12.37
C THR A 56 -11.56 8.37 12.36
N LYS A 57 -11.47 7.60 13.47
CA LYS A 57 -12.18 6.32 13.61
C LYS A 57 -13.70 6.46 13.48
N LYS A 58 -14.25 7.58 13.98
CA LYS A 58 -15.69 7.87 13.90
C LYS A 58 -16.13 8.40 12.54
N LYS A 59 -15.39 9.36 11.98
CA LYS A 59 -15.76 10.04 10.71
C LYS A 59 -15.45 9.18 9.49
N TYR A 60 -14.37 8.39 9.53
CA TYR A 60 -13.88 7.63 8.39
C TYR A 60 -13.43 6.21 8.78
N PRO A 61 -14.33 5.38 9.33
CA PRO A 61 -14.00 4.01 9.76
C PRO A 61 -13.38 3.15 8.65
N GLN A 62 -13.71 3.42 7.38
CA GLN A 62 -13.16 2.72 6.22
C GLN A 62 -11.65 2.93 6.00
N PHE A 63 -11.07 4.00 6.55
CA PHE A 63 -9.64 4.29 6.45
C PHE A 63 -8.83 3.79 7.66
N VAL A 64 -9.50 3.24 8.67
CA VAL A 64 -8.87 2.66 9.86
C VAL A 64 -8.38 1.26 9.52
N ARG A 65 -7.16 1.19 8.99
CA ARG A 65 -6.57 -0.04 8.45
C ARG A 65 -5.07 -0.13 8.71
N ASN A 66 -4.57 -1.35 8.78
CA ASN A 66 -3.13 -1.60 8.78
C ASN A 66 -2.61 -1.31 7.37
N SER A 67 -1.43 -0.70 7.29
CA SER A 67 -0.78 -0.46 6.01
C SER A 67 0.73 -0.49 6.12
N VAL A 68 1.38 -0.92 5.06
CA VAL A 68 2.81 -0.74 4.83
C VAL A 68 3.00 0.05 3.55
N SER A 69 3.96 0.96 3.55
CA SER A 69 4.26 1.78 2.39
C SER A 69 5.76 2.02 2.26
N TRP A 70 6.22 2.15 1.04
CA TRP A 70 7.63 2.40 0.72
C TRP A 70 7.71 3.17 -0.59
N THR A 71 8.85 3.79 -0.82
CA THR A 71 9.12 4.51 -2.06
C THR A 71 10.27 3.82 -2.75
N GLU A 72 10.13 3.58 -4.06
CA GLU A 72 11.23 3.12 -4.92
C GLU A 72 11.20 3.94 -6.21
N LYS A 73 12.32 4.56 -6.57
CA LYS A 73 12.51 5.28 -7.85
C LYS A 73 11.41 6.32 -8.15
N GLY A 74 10.96 7.05 -7.14
CA GLY A 74 9.92 8.08 -7.27
C GLY A 74 8.49 7.53 -7.38
N VAL A 75 8.27 6.24 -7.14
CA VAL A 75 6.92 5.64 -7.02
C VAL A 75 6.67 5.26 -5.58
N ARG A 76 5.54 5.71 -5.01
CA ARG A 76 5.08 5.26 -3.70
C ARG A 76 4.23 4.00 -3.90
N PHE A 77 4.57 2.97 -3.16
CA PHE A 77 3.82 1.73 -3.06
C PHE A 77 3.15 1.68 -1.69
N THR A 78 1.90 1.24 -1.64
CA THR A 78 1.16 1.01 -0.40
C THR A 78 0.43 -0.31 -0.49
N ILE A 79 0.53 -1.12 0.56
CA ILE A 79 -0.33 -2.27 0.80
C ILE A 79 -1.16 -1.93 2.03
N ALA A 80 -2.48 -2.03 1.93
CA ALA A 80 -3.38 -1.75 3.03
C ALA A 80 -4.46 -2.82 3.16
N THR A 81 -4.91 -3.07 4.39
CA THR A 81 -6.00 -4.01 4.65
C THR A 81 -7.37 -3.33 4.66
N ASN A 82 -8.46 -4.07 4.76
CA ASN A 82 -9.73 -3.50 5.25
C ASN A 82 -9.76 -3.47 6.79
N PRO A 83 -10.65 -2.65 7.40
CA PRO A 83 -10.85 -2.67 8.84
C PRO A 83 -11.21 -4.07 9.35
N GLY A 84 -10.57 -4.50 10.44
CA GLY A 84 -10.78 -5.82 11.06
C GLY A 84 -10.00 -6.99 10.44
N ASN A 85 -9.22 -6.75 9.39
CA ASN A 85 -8.35 -7.78 8.79
C ASN A 85 -7.24 -8.20 9.76
N PRO A 86 -6.92 -9.51 9.87
CA PRO A 86 -5.92 -10.00 10.83
C PRO A 86 -4.47 -9.74 10.44
N LEU A 87 -4.16 -9.36 9.20
CA LEU A 87 -2.78 -9.17 8.74
C LEU A 87 -2.10 -8.03 9.52
N ALA A 88 -0.98 -8.36 10.16
CA ALA A 88 -0.19 -7.44 10.96
C ALA A 88 1.08 -6.99 10.21
N LYS A 89 1.91 -6.22 10.93
CA LYS A 89 3.11 -5.56 10.39
C LYS A 89 4.04 -6.52 9.67
N GLU A 90 4.31 -7.69 10.24
CA GLU A 90 5.33 -8.61 9.74
C GLU A 90 4.89 -9.20 8.40
N GLU A 91 3.65 -9.68 8.30
CA GLU A 91 3.07 -10.27 7.09
C GLU A 91 2.95 -9.25 5.96
N LEU A 92 2.56 -8.01 6.29
CA LEU A 92 2.48 -6.93 5.30
C LEU A 92 3.87 -6.56 4.77
N ILE A 93 4.90 -6.51 5.64
CA ILE A 93 6.28 -6.26 5.22
C ILE A 93 6.82 -7.42 4.37
N GLU A 94 6.53 -8.67 4.74
CA GLU A 94 6.91 -9.83 3.92
C GLU A 94 6.29 -9.76 2.53
N LEU A 95 4.99 -9.44 2.46
CA LEU A 95 4.32 -9.25 1.18
C LEU A 95 4.95 -8.12 0.36
N ALA A 96 5.24 -6.98 1.00
CA ALA A 96 5.92 -5.85 0.36
C ALA A 96 7.29 -6.24 -0.23
N LYS A 97 8.07 -7.06 0.49
CA LYS A 97 9.36 -7.58 -0.02
C LYS A 97 9.20 -8.44 -1.27
N THR A 98 8.08 -9.15 -1.45
CA THR A 98 7.83 -9.94 -2.68
C THR A 98 7.56 -9.07 -3.90
N MET A 99 7.16 -7.81 -3.69
CA MET A 99 6.83 -6.87 -4.77
C MET A 99 8.04 -6.09 -5.29
N ILE A 100 9.13 -6.04 -4.52
CA ILE A 100 10.38 -5.41 -4.94
C ILE A 100 11.07 -6.33 -5.95
N LYS A 101 11.26 -5.87 -7.18
CA LYS A 101 12.06 -6.59 -8.17
C LYS A 101 13.55 -6.40 -7.85
N LYS A 102 14.25 -7.51 -7.61
CA LYS A 102 15.73 -7.55 -7.62
C LYS A 102 16.26 -7.36 -9.03
#